data_AF-A0A149VWF9-F1
#
_entry.id   AF-A0A149VWF9-F1
#
_cell.length_a   1.000
_cell.length_b   1.000
_cell.length_c   1.000
_cell.angle_alpha   90.00
_cell.angle_beta   90.00
_cell.angle_gamma   90.00
#
_symmetry.space_group_name_H-M   'P 1'
#
loop_
_entity.id
_entity.type
_entity.pdbx_description
1 polymer ?
#
loop_
_entity_poly.entity_id
_entity_poly.type
_entity_poly.pdbx_seq_one_letter_code
_entity_poly.pdbx_strand_id
1 'polypeptide(L)'
;MPLQLISGPVVEPVSLLEAKAHLRVDIPDDDALISALIVAARMHAETVTRRALIAQSWKLVLDSFPGPTLIGIPWGKPFTLPGHAIILEKSQVRVVTAIQYLDMSGVIQVMPPANYTVDLTSEPCRITPVFGQIWPIPMPQIGAVEVDFSAGYAEPFMADATNGTLSIQGPWFPTQPFVLSNSGGTLPSPLQPATNYWIASVITPGVYTLAATPEGPAITLTDTGSGTNLVGSVPEGIRAWIKIRVGSLYQHREEMAAFDKTGKVMPLPFMDRLLDPYTVVF
;
A
#
# COMPACT_ATOMS: atom_id res chain seq x y z
N MET A 1 -1.90 -1.36 -17.62
CA MET A 1 -2.45 -0.03 -17.99
C MET A 1 -1.41 1.05 -17.60
N PRO A 2 -1.43 2.29 -18.13
CA PRO A 2 -0.44 3.30 -17.72
C PRO A 2 -0.70 3.77 -16.29
N LEU A 3 0.02 3.15 -15.36
CA LEU A 3 0.07 3.52 -13.95
C LEU A 3 1.24 4.48 -13.72
N GLN A 4 0.95 5.63 -13.14
CA GLN A 4 1.94 6.63 -12.76
C GLN A 4 2.04 6.68 -11.23
N LEU A 5 3.26 6.63 -10.71
CA LEU A 5 3.53 6.84 -9.30
C LEU A 5 3.50 8.34 -9.01
N ILE A 6 2.60 8.78 -8.13
CA ILE A 6 2.50 10.19 -7.71
C ILE A 6 3.46 10.43 -6.54
N SER A 7 3.37 9.59 -5.51
CA SER A 7 4.25 9.64 -4.34
C SER A 7 4.69 8.23 -3.97
N GLY A 8 6.00 8.06 -3.86
CA GLY A 8 6.62 6.82 -3.41
C GLY A 8 6.40 6.54 -1.91
N PRO A 9 6.82 5.37 -1.43
CA PRO A 9 6.70 5.04 -0.03
C PRO A 9 7.68 5.90 0.79
N VAL A 10 7.18 6.49 1.87
CA VAL A 10 7.97 7.36 2.76
C VAL A 10 8.92 6.55 3.65
N VAL A 11 8.59 5.29 3.91
CA VAL A 11 9.41 4.37 4.70
C VAL A 11 9.44 3.00 4.05
N GLU A 12 10.49 2.23 4.36
CA GLU A 12 10.67 0.87 3.88
C GLU A 12 9.98 -0.17 4.80
N PRO A 13 9.53 -1.31 4.25
CA PRO A 13 8.84 -2.36 5.02
C PRO A 13 9.76 -3.10 6.01
N VAL A 14 11.08 -3.00 5.82
CA VAL A 14 12.10 -3.48 6.75
C VAL A 14 13.05 -2.33 7.00
N SER A 15 13.21 -1.94 8.27
CA SER A 15 14.11 -0.86 8.66
C SER A 15 15.57 -1.30 8.55
N LEU A 16 16.46 -0.31 8.44
CA LEU A 16 17.90 -0.53 8.35
C LEU A 16 18.44 -1.31 9.56
N LEU A 17 17.95 -1.01 10.77
CA LEU A 17 18.37 -1.72 11.98
C LEU A 17 17.98 -3.21 11.91
N GLU A 18 16.77 -3.50 11.45
CA GLU A 18 16.30 -4.87 11.30
C GLU A 18 17.07 -5.64 10.21
N ALA A 19 17.44 -4.96 9.11
CA ALA A 19 18.28 -5.54 8.07
C ALA A 19 19.72 -5.80 8.55
N LYS A 20 20.32 -4.86 9.29
CA LYS A 20 21.66 -5.03 9.88
C LYS A 20 21.72 -6.19 10.87
N ALA A 21 20.70 -6.32 11.72
CA ALA A 21 20.57 -7.45 12.62
C ALA A 21 20.48 -8.80 11.87
N HIS A 22 19.80 -8.84 10.71
CA HIS A 22 19.73 -10.03 9.88
C HIS A 22 21.07 -10.37 9.21
N LEU A 23 21.77 -9.35 8.68
CA LEU A 23 23.08 -9.50 8.02
C LEU A 23 24.23 -9.72 9.01
N ARG A 24 24.01 -9.43 10.30
CA ARG A 24 25.04 -9.40 11.35
C ARG A 24 26.16 -8.40 11.02
N VAL A 25 25.76 -7.21 10.56
CA VAL A 25 26.66 -6.12 10.17
C VAL A 25 26.47 -4.97 11.15
N ASP A 26 27.53 -4.63 11.90
CA ASP A 26 27.50 -3.54 12.90
C ASP A 26 28.21 -2.26 12.43
N ILE A 27 28.87 -2.29 11.28
CA ILE A 27 29.61 -1.13 10.73
C ILE A 27 28.66 -0.10 10.10
N PRO A 28 28.93 1.21 10.21
CA PRO A 28 28.09 2.27 9.65
C PRO A 28 28.33 2.50 8.14
N ASP A 29 29.50 2.11 7.61
CA ASP A 29 29.88 2.43 6.23
C ASP A 29 28.97 1.75 5.18
N ASP A 30 28.39 0.60 5.52
CA ASP A 30 27.52 -0.16 4.64
C ASP A 30 26.04 0.27 4.71
N ASP A 31 25.69 1.25 5.55
CA ASP A 31 24.31 1.69 5.77
C ASP A 31 23.65 2.22 4.47
N ALA A 32 24.42 2.96 3.66
CA ALA A 32 23.96 3.46 2.37
C ALA A 32 23.73 2.33 1.35
N LEU A 33 24.58 1.30 1.36
CA LEU A 33 24.44 0.15 0.48
C LEU A 33 23.24 -0.71 0.90
N ILE A 34 23.11 -1.00 2.19
CA ILE A 34 22.01 -1.82 2.73
C ILE A 34 20.66 -1.15 2.47
N SER A 35 20.55 0.16 2.67
CA SER A 35 19.32 0.91 2.36
C SER A 35 18.96 0.82 0.87
N ALA A 36 19.93 0.98 -0.04
CA ALA A 36 19.69 0.82 -1.47
C ALA A 36 19.23 -0.60 -1.85
N LEU A 37 19.81 -1.63 -1.20
CA LEU A 37 19.40 -3.03 -1.40
C LEU A 37 17.97 -3.30 -0.92
N ILE A 38 17.56 -2.71 0.20
CA ILE A 38 16.19 -2.82 0.71
C ILE A 38 15.20 -2.24 -0.31
N VAL A 39 15.48 -1.04 -0.84
CA VAL A 39 14.66 -0.39 -1.87
C VAL A 39 14.54 -1.29 -3.11
N ALA A 40 15.67 -1.82 -3.60
CA ALA A 40 15.69 -2.71 -4.76
C ALA A 40 14.89 -4.01 -4.52
N ALA A 41 15.03 -4.62 -3.34
CA ALA A 41 14.27 -5.81 -2.96
C ALA A 41 12.77 -5.50 -2.88
N ARG A 42 12.37 -4.38 -2.26
CA ARG A 42 10.98 -3.93 -2.23
C ARG A 42 10.41 -3.77 -3.64
N MET A 43 11.10 -3.03 -4.51
CA MET A 43 10.64 -2.81 -5.90
C MET A 43 10.44 -4.13 -6.65
N HIS A 44 11.33 -5.10 -6.45
CA HIS A 44 11.18 -6.43 -7.03
C HIS A 44 9.95 -7.16 -6.47
N ALA A 45 9.76 -7.19 -5.15
CA ALA A 45 8.58 -7.79 -4.52
C ALA A 45 7.28 -7.17 -5.04
N GLU A 46 7.22 -5.84 -5.14
CA GLU A 46 6.05 -5.09 -5.64
C GLU A 46 5.78 -5.33 -7.14
N THR A 47 6.82 -5.64 -7.92
CA THR A 47 6.69 -5.98 -9.34
C THR A 47 6.14 -7.40 -9.51
N VAL A 48 6.65 -8.37 -8.74
CA VAL A 48 6.22 -9.77 -8.80
C VAL A 48 4.81 -9.94 -8.25
N THR A 49 4.52 -9.38 -7.08
CA THR A 49 3.21 -9.51 -6.43
C THR A 49 2.14 -8.62 -7.04
N ARG A 50 2.55 -7.60 -7.80
CA ARG A 50 1.71 -6.44 -8.20
C ARG A 50 1.07 -5.75 -7.00
N ARG A 51 1.69 -5.85 -5.82
CA ARG A 51 1.20 -5.18 -4.62
C ARG A 51 2.00 -3.93 -4.27
N ALA A 52 1.42 -3.06 -3.46
CA ALA A 52 2.12 -2.00 -2.74
C ALA A 52 2.29 -2.44 -1.29
N LEU A 53 3.53 -2.46 -0.79
CA LEU A 53 3.81 -2.93 0.58
C LEU A 53 3.57 -1.83 1.61
N ILE A 54 4.09 -0.64 1.33
CA ILE A 54 3.86 0.57 2.11
C ILE A 54 2.92 1.50 1.32
N ALA A 55 2.19 2.34 2.04
CA ALA A 55 1.29 3.34 1.47
C ALA A 55 2.00 4.18 0.38
N GLN A 56 1.41 4.17 -0.81
CA GLN A 56 1.85 4.88 -2.01
C GLN A 56 0.64 5.45 -2.73
N SER A 57 0.79 6.60 -3.37
CA SER A 57 -0.25 7.19 -4.21
C SER A 57 0.04 6.96 -5.69
N TRP A 58 -0.98 6.50 -6.40
CA TRP A 58 -0.93 6.10 -7.80
C TRP A 58 -2.03 6.81 -8.58
N LYS A 59 -1.69 7.16 -9.83
CA LYS A 59 -2.63 7.62 -10.84
C LYS A 59 -2.76 6.56 -11.91
N LEU A 60 -3.98 6.09 -12.14
CA LEU A 60 -4.30 5.26 -13.30
C LEU A 60 -4.90 6.16 -14.38
N VAL A 61 -4.26 6.18 -15.55
CA VAL A 61 -4.75 6.92 -16.72
C VAL A 61 -5.44 5.93 -17.67
N LEU A 62 -6.64 6.27 -18.12
CA LEU A 62 -7.42 5.51 -19.08
C LEU A 62 -7.86 6.44 -20.21
N ASP A 63 -7.92 5.89 -21.43
CA ASP A 63 -8.40 6.66 -22.59
C ASP A 63 -9.92 6.85 -22.56
N SER A 64 -10.66 5.94 -21.94
CA SER A 64 -12.10 6.03 -21.76
C SER A 64 -12.57 5.13 -20.62
N PHE A 65 -13.77 5.39 -20.09
CA PHE A 65 -14.41 4.48 -19.16
C PHE A 65 -14.70 3.14 -19.83
N PRO A 66 -14.61 2.03 -19.09
CA PRO A 66 -15.04 0.72 -19.59
C PRO A 66 -16.50 0.79 -20.05
N GLY A 67 -16.77 0.30 -21.28
CA GLY A 67 -18.04 0.51 -21.96
C GLY A 67 -19.26 0.02 -21.16
N PRO A 68 -20.45 0.60 -21.39
CA PRO A 68 -21.66 0.21 -20.68
C PRO A 68 -22.01 -1.24 -21.02
N THR A 69 -22.06 -2.13 -20.01
CA THR A 69 -22.70 -3.43 -20.21
C THR A 69 -24.19 -3.28 -19.95
N LEU A 70 -25.01 -3.71 -20.90
CA LEU A 70 -26.48 -3.73 -20.79
C LEU A 70 -27.00 -4.63 -19.66
N ILE A 71 -26.12 -5.46 -19.09
CA ILE A 71 -26.40 -6.41 -18.03
C ILE A 71 -25.59 -5.96 -16.83
N GLY A 72 -26.25 -5.74 -15.68
CA GLY A 72 -25.59 -5.55 -14.39
C GLY A 72 -24.84 -6.81 -13.95
N ILE A 73 -24.52 -6.91 -12.67
CA ILE A 73 -23.89 -8.12 -12.11
C ILE A 73 -24.84 -9.32 -12.37
N PRO A 74 -24.42 -10.36 -13.13
CA PRO A 74 -25.29 -11.49 -13.44
C PRO A 74 -25.76 -12.22 -12.19
N TRP A 75 -27.05 -12.51 -12.11
CA TRP A 75 -27.60 -13.27 -10.99
C TRP A 75 -27.02 -14.69 -10.94
N GLY A 76 -26.73 -15.17 -9.72
CA GLY A 76 -26.22 -16.53 -9.50
C GLY A 76 -24.70 -16.72 -9.65
N LYS A 77 -23.92 -15.66 -9.89
CA LYS A 77 -22.45 -15.74 -9.85
C LYS A 77 -21.91 -15.14 -8.54
N PRO A 78 -21.13 -15.88 -7.75
CA PRO A 78 -20.61 -15.40 -6.46
C PRO A 78 -19.53 -14.32 -6.64
N PHE A 79 -18.78 -14.36 -7.74
CA PHE A 79 -17.77 -13.37 -8.09
C PHE A 79 -17.77 -13.15 -9.61
N THR A 80 -17.75 -11.89 -10.03
CA THR A 80 -17.67 -11.51 -11.44
C THR A 80 -16.77 -10.29 -11.60
N LEU A 81 -15.98 -10.30 -12.68
CA LEU A 81 -15.28 -9.13 -13.20
C LEU A 81 -16.15 -8.55 -14.32
N PRO A 82 -17.07 -7.62 -14.03
CA PRO A 82 -17.93 -7.08 -15.06
C PRO A 82 -17.12 -6.22 -16.04
N GLY A 83 -17.43 -6.30 -17.33
CA GLY A 83 -16.72 -5.55 -18.37
C GLY A 83 -16.82 -4.02 -18.25
N HIS A 84 -17.75 -3.51 -17.44
CA HIS A 84 -17.88 -2.08 -17.13
C HIS A 84 -17.13 -1.66 -15.85
N ALA A 85 -16.46 -2.57 -15.13
CA ALA A 85 -15.67 -2.20 -13.96
C ALA A 85 -14.32 -1.65 -14.36
N ILE A 86 -13.88 -0.59 -13.67
CA ILE A 86 -12.47 -0.20 -13.66
C ILE A 86 -11.75 -1.16 -12.72
N ILE A 87 -10.70 -1.81 -13.22
CA ILE A 87 -9.88 -2.74 -12.45
C ILE A 87 -8.58 -2.05 -12.08
N LEU A 88 -8.25 -2.01 -10.79
CA LEU A 88 -6.98 -1.47 -10.31
C LEU A 88 -5.95 -2.60 -10.22
N GLU A 89 -4.88 -2.51 -11.02
CA GLU A 89 -3.84 -3.56 -11.11
C GLU A 89 -2.97 -3.65 -9.85
N LYS A 90 -2.85 -2.56 -9.08
CA LYS A 90 -2.10 -2.52 -7.82
C LYS A 90 -3.02 -2.82 -6.63
N SER A 91 -2.65 -3.82 -5.82
CA SER A 91 -3.35 -4.23 -4.59
C SER A 91 -2.44 -4.03 -3.37
N GLN A 92 -2.87 -3.86 -2.12
CA GLN A 92 -4.22 -3.63 -1.64
C GLN A 92 -4.55 -2.14 -1.81
N VAL A 93 -5.62 -1.85 -2.55
CA VAL A 93 -6.15 -0.49 -2.66
C VAL A 93 -6.81 -0.14 -1.33
N ARG A 94 -6.44 1.00 -0.76
CA ARG A 94 -6.95 1.46 0.54
C ARG A 94 -8.06 2.47 0.37
N VAL A 95 -7.83 3.47 -0.47
CA VAL A 95 -8.78 4.54 -0.73
C VAL A 95 -8.62 5.03 -2.17
N VAL A 96 -9.76 5.30 -2.82
CA VAL A 96 -9.80 6.02 -4.08
C VAL A 96 -10.07 7.48 -3.74
N THR A 97 -9.10 8.34 -4.04
CA THR A 97 -9.13 9.76 -3.69
C THR A 97 -10.09 10.52 -4.61
N ALA A 98 -9.96 10.30 -5.91
CA ALA A 98 -10.79 10.96 -6.91
C ALA A 98 -10.82 10.16 -8.22
N ILE A 99 -11.97 10.23 -8.89
CA ILE A 99 -12.13 9.82 -10.28
C ILE A 99 -12.40 11.09 -11.07
N GLN A 100 -11.50 11.41 -11.99
CA GLN A 100 -11.54 12.60 -12.82
C GLN A 100 -11.73 12.18 -14.26
N TYR A 101 -12.47 12.97 -15.02
CA TYR A 101 -12.64 12.76 -16.44
C TYR A 101 -12.73 14.08 -17.17
N LEU A 102 -12.31 14.10 -18.43
CA LEU A 102 -12.42 15.25 -19.28
C LEU A 102 -13.79 15.24 -19.98
N ASP A 103 -14.58 16.28 -19.78
CA ASP A 103 -15.89 16.42 -20.41
C ASP A 103 -15.81 16.88 -21.87
N MET A 104 -16.96 16.90 -22.57
CA MET A 104 -17.03 17.32 -23.98
C MET A 104 -16.68 18.80 -24.22
N SER A 105 -16.55 19.60 -23.17
CA SER A 105 -16.08 20.99 -23.23
C SER A 105 -14.58 21.13 -22.97
N GLY A 106 -13.87 20.02 -22.75
CA GLY A 106 -12.43 20.01 -22.47
C GLY A 106 -12.07 20.35 -21.03
N VAL A 107 -13.05 20.31 -20.12
CA VAL A 107 -12.86 20.64 -18.69
C VAL A 107 -12.77 19.36 -17.87
N ILE A 108 -11.87 19.34 -16.90
CA ILE A 108 -11.75 18.22 -15.95
C ILE A 108 -12.91 18.30 -14.95
N GLN A 109 -13.71 17.24 -14.93
CA GLN A 109 -14.80 17.03 -13.99
C GLN A 109 -14.44 15.92 -13.01
N VAL A 110 -14.83 16.10 -11.75
CA VAL A 110 -14.67 15.07 -10.72
C VAL A 110 -16.00 14.33 -10.58
N MET A 111 -15.96 13.00 -10.71
CA MET A 111 -17.13 12.17 -10.44
C MET A 111 -17.40 12.13 -8.93
N PRO A 112 -18.62 12.46 -8.47
CA PRO A 112 -18.95 12.43 -7.06
C PRO A 112 -18.78 11.02 -6.46
N PRO A 113 -18.20 10.89 -5.24
CA PRO A 113 -18.07 9.60 -4.54
C PRO A 113 -19.37 8.83 -4.34
N ALA A 114 -20.51 9.52 -4.31
CA ALA A 114 -21.83 8.89 -4.19
C ALA A 114 -22.28 8.15 -5.47
N ASN A 115 -21.67 8.42 -6.62
CA ASN A 115 -22.09 7.87 -7.90
C ASN A 115 -21.33 6.59 -8.28
N TYR A 116 -20.27 6.24 -7.55
CA TYR A 116 -19.51 5.02 -7.75
C TYR A 116 -19.37 4.23 -6.44
N THR A 117 -19.23 2.92 -6.56
CA THR A 117 -18.90 2.02 -5.47
C THR A 117 -17.54 1.39 -5.74
N VAL A 118 -16.74 1.29 -4.69
CA VAL A 118 -15.41 0.69 -4.72
C VAL A 118 -15.45 -0.56 -3.87
N ASP A 119 -15.10 -1.69 -4.46
CA ASP A 119 -14.89 -2.93 -3.72
C ASP A 119 -13.41 -3.03 -3.34
N LEU A 120 -13.11 -2.58 -2.12
CA LEU A 120 -11.77 -2.64 -1.52
C LEU A 120 -11.44 -4.02 -0.93
N THR A 121 -12.43 -4.90 -0.82
CA THR A 121 -12.27 -6.24 -0.22
C THR A 121 -11.85 -7.29 -1.23
N SER A 122 -12.31 -7.13 -2.47
CA SER A 122 -11.96 -8.03 -3.57
C SER A 122 -10.59 -7.72 -4.12
N GLU A 123 -9.87 -8.77 -4.51
CA GLU A 123 -8.61 -8.68 -5.22
C GLU A 123 -8.80 -9.37 -6.58
N PRO A 124 -8.77 -8.63 -7.71
CA PRO A 124 -8.43 -7.21 -7.85
C PRO A 124 -9.53 -6.23 -7.40
N CYS A 125 -9.11 -5.03 -6.98
CA CYS A 125 -10.04 -3.97 -6.61
C CYS A 125 -10.81 -3.49 -7.84
N ARG A 126 -12.13 -3.40 -7.71
CA ARG A 126 -13.05 -3.02 -8.78
C ARG A 126 -13.84 -1.78 -8.39
N ILE A 127 -14.00 -0.89 -9.36
CA ILE A 127 -14.86 0.28 -9.24
C ILE A 127 -15.97 0.15 -10.27
N THR A 128 -17.22 0.31 -9.82
CA THR A 128 -18.39 0.35 -10.69
C THR A 128 -19.27 1.54 -10.33
N PRO A 129 -20.05 2.10 -11.27
CA PRO A 129 -21.11 3.04 -10.92
C PRO A 129 -22.11 2.38 -9.96
N VAL A 130 -22.74 3.18 -9.11
CA VAL A 130 -23.85 2.69 -8.26
C VAL A 130 -25.01 2.25 -9.14
N PHE A 131 -25.83 1.32 -8.63
CA PHE A 131 -27.03 0.87 -9.35
C PHE A 131 -27.90 2.05 -9.82
N GLY A 132 -28.26 2.05 -11.10
CA GLY A 132 -29.04 3.13 -11.73
C GLY A 132 -28.20 4.30 -12.25
N GLN A 133 -26.88 4.30 -12.02
CA GLN A 133 -25.94 5.25 -12.62
C GLN A 133 -25.15 4.58 -13.75
N ILE A 134 -24.63 5.41 -14.65
CA ILE A 134 -23.71 4.99 -15.72
C ILE A 134 -22.42 5.79 -15.62
N TRP A 135 -21.35 5.29 -16.24
CA TRP A 135 -20.15 6.10 -16.42
C TRP A 135 -20.49 7.36 -17.23
N PRO A 136 -20.02 8.55 -16.80
CA PRO A 136 -20.17 9.75 -17.60
C PRO A 136 -19.43 9.58 -18.93
N ILE A 137 -19.89 10.29 -19.95
CA ILE A 137 -19.30 10.22 -21.29
C ILE A 137 -18.06 11.13 -21.28
N PRO A 138 -16.83 10.57 -21.34
CA PRO A 138 -15.63 11.39 -21.44
C PRO A 138 -15.46 11.85 -22.89
N MET A 139 -14.68 12.91 -23.09
CA MET A 139 -14.25 13.30 -24.42
C MET A 139 -13.45 12.15 -25.07
N PRO A 140 -13.69 11.81 -26.35
CA PRO A 140 -13.04 10.69 -27.03
C PRO A 140 -11.60 11.04 -27.42
N GLN A 141 -10.72 11.19 -26.44
CA GLN A 141 -9.29 11.46 -26.59
C GLN A 141 -8.45 10.56 -25.68
N ILE A 142 -7.17 10.41 -26.00
CA ILE A 142 -6.24 9.64 -25.16
C ILE A 142 -6.11 10.28 -23.77
N GLY A 143 -6.04 9.46 -22.73
CA GLY A 143 -5.92 9.88 -21.33
C GLY A 143 -7.08 10.74 -20.81
N ALA A 144 -8.30 10.54 -21.30
CA ALA A 144 -9.46 11.34 -20.87
C ALA A 144 -9.96 11.02 -19.45
N VAL A 145 -9.55 9.90 -18.85
CA VAL A 145 -10.01 9.47 -17.52
C VAL A 145 -8.80 9.23 -16.61
N GLU A 146 -8.82 9.81 -15.42
CA GLU A 146 -7.79 9.65 -14.40
C GLU A 146 -8.41 9.14 -13.09
N VAL A 147 -7.81 8.12 -12.50
CA VAL A 147 -8.21 7.59 -11.19
C VAL A 147 -7.03 7.70 -10.23
N ASP A 148 -7.17 8.57 -9.24
CA ASP A 148 -6.19 8.75 -8.17
C ASP A 148 -6.56 7.86 -6.99
N PHE A 149 -5.65 6.96 -6.59
CA PHE A 149 -5.87 6.04 -5.49
C PHE A 149 -4.60 5.85 -4.65
N SER A 150 -4.80 5.46 -3.39
CA SER A 150 -3.74 5.05 -2.47
C SER A 150 -3.79 3.54 -2.27
N ALA A 151 -2.62 2.90 -2.32
CA ALA A 151 -2.46 1.46 -2.11
C ALA A 151 -1.32 1.18 -1.12
N GLY A 152 -1.47 0.13 -0.30
CA GLY A 152 -0.45 -0.27 0.68
C GLY A 152 -0.97 -1.25 1.74
N TYR A 153 -0.09 -2.03 2.37
CA TYR A 153 -0.41 -2.85 3.55
C TYR A 153 -0.22 -2.11 4.86
N ALA A 154 0.76 -1.20 4.92
CA ALA A 154 1.08 -0.45 6.12
C ALA A 154 1.39 1.02 5.81
N GLU A 155 1.14 1.91 6.78
CA GLU A 155 1.44 3.34 6.67
C GLU A 155 2.19 3.82 7.91
N PRO A 156 3.25 4.63 7.76
CA PRO A 156 3.97 5.17 8.90
C PRO A 156 3.08 6.10 9.73
N PHE A 157 3.21 6.00 11.05
CA PHE A 157 2.61 6.94 11.97
C PHE A 157 3.64 7.46 12.96
N MET A 158 3.38 8.66 13.45
CA MET A 158 4.17 9.27 14.51
C MET A 158 3.31 9.41 15.76
N ALA A 159 3.79 8.88 16.86
CA ALA A 159 3.17 9.02 18.17
C ALA A 159 3.68 10.28 18.87
N ASP A 160 2.79 11.00 19.53
CA ASP A 160 3.12 12.09 20.45
C ASP A 160 2.69 11.68 21.87
N ALA A 161 3.68 11.43 22.74
CA ALA A 161 3.46 11.04 24.12
C ALA A 161 2.87 12.18 24.98
N THR A 162 3.08 13.45 24.59
CA THR A 162 2.61 14.61 25.36
C THR A 162 1.11 14.77 25.24
N ASN A 163 0.60 14.61 24.03
CA ASN A 163 -0.82 14.76 23.71
C ASN A 163 -1.57 13.41 23.68
N GLY A 164 -0.87 12.29 23.71
CA GLY A 164 -1.46 10.95 23.59
C GLY A 164 -2.07 10.70 22.21
N THR A 165 -1.54 11.35 21.17
CA THR A 165 -2.09 11.31 19.81
C THR A 165 -1.19 10.55 18.85
N LEU A 166 -1.80 9.95 17.84
CA LEU A 166 -1.12 9.40 16.67
C LEU A 166 -1.40 10.27 15.46
N SER A 167 -0.34 10.65 14.75
CA SER A 167 -0.43 11.38 13.49
C SER A 167 -0.05 10.49 12.31
N ILE A 168 -0.86 10.55 11.26
CA ILE A 168 -0.66 9.87 9.99
C ILE A 168 -0.61 10.94 8.89
N GLN A 169 0.33 10.79 7.96
CA GLN A 169 0.58 11.78 6.90
C GLN A 169 -0.36 11.64 5.70
N GLY A 170 -0.96 10.46 5.47
CA GLY A 170 -1.91 10.24 4.40
C GLY A 170 -3.37 10.54 4.77
N PRO A 171 -4.24 10.68 3.76
CA PRO A 171 -5.68 10.95 3.94
C PRO A 171 -6.47 9.74 4.47
N TRP A 172 -5.79 8.63 4.75
CA TRP A 172 -6.41 7.35 5.08
C TRP A 172 -6.14 6.94 6.52
N PHE A 173 -7.14 6.31 7.13
CA PHE A 173 -7.00 5.56 8.37
C PHE A 173 -7.65 4.18 8.18
N PRO A 174 -7.08 3.09 8.72
CA PRO A 174 -7.64 1.76 8.53
C PRO A 174 -9.08 1.64 9.02
N THR A 175 -9.84 0.79 8.32
CA THR A 175 -11.09 0.25 8.82
C THR A 175 -10.82 -0.51 10.13
N GLN A 176 -11.60 -0.22 11.16
CA GLN A 176 -11.44 -0.82 12.47
C GLN A 176 -11.92 -2.29 12.48
N PRO A 177 -11.33 -3.16 13.33
CA PRO A 177 -10.13 -2.94 14.11
C PRO A 177 -8.86 -2.98 13.26
N PHE A 178 -7.81 -2.30 13.72
CA PHE A 178 -6.50 -2.33 13.06
C PHE A 178 -5.39 -2.74 14.01
N VAL A 179 -4.31 -3.24 13.43
CA VAL A 179 -3.13 -3.69 14.17
C VAL A 179 -2.01 -2.68 13.95
N LEU A 180 -1.22 -2.47 14.99
CA LEU A 180 0.02 -1.68 14.92
C LEU A 180 1.21 -2.61 14.82
N SER A 181 2.20 -2.22 14.02
CA SER A 181 3.46 -2.93 13.88
C SER A 181 4.64 -1.98 13.95
N ASN A 182 5.80 -2.52 14.27
CA ASN A 182 7.06 -1.78 14.30
C ASN A 182 8.15 -2.57 13.56
N SER A 183 9.07 -1.85 12.93
CA SER A 183 10.28 -2.39 12.35
C SER A 183 11.53 -1.73 12.96
N GLY A 184 12.39 -2.57 13.56
CA GLY A 184 13.69 -2.17 14.12
C GLY A 184 13.65 -1.34 15.40
N GLY A 185 12.61 -1.46 16.22
CA GLY A 185 12.52 -0.82 17.52
C GLY A 185 11.33 -1.32 18.35
N THR A 186 10.74 -0.42 19.12
CA THR A 186 9.62 -0.71 20.03
C THR A 186 8.44 0.19 19.72
N LEU A 187 7.23 -0.38 19.77
CA LEU A 187 6.00 0.42 19.69
C LEU A 187 5.91 1.39 20.89
N PRO A 188 5.21 2.54 20.71
CA PRO A 188 4.97 3.49 21.79
C PRO A 188 4.25 2.82 22.96
N SER A 189 4.77 2.92 24.18
CA SER A 189 4.13 2.31 25.36
C SER A 189 2.78 2.98 25.66
N PRO A 190 1.71 2.22 26.01
CA PRO A 190 1.65 0.78 26.32
C PRO A 190 1.28 -0.12 25.13
N LEU A 191 1.37 0.37 23.88
CA LEU A 191 0.92 -0.36 22.70
C LEU A 191 1.76 -1.63 22.48
N GLN A 192 1.08 -2.71 22.11
CA GLN A 192 1.66 -4.02 21.87
C GLN A 192 1.47 -4.42 20.40
N PRO A 193 2.45 -5.12 19.80
CA PRO A 193 2.29 -5.66 18.46
C PRO A 193 1.18 -6.72 18.43
N ALA A 194 0.60 -6.95 17.26
CA ALA A 194 -0.44 -7.96 17.03
C ALA A 194 -1.71 -7.81 17.90
N THR A 195 -1.91 -6.64 18.52
CA THR A 195 -3.13 -6.29 19.26
C THR A 195 -4.04 -5.44 18.38
N ASN A 196 -5.35 -5.68 18.49
CA ASN A 196 -6.36 -4.89 17.80
C ASN A 196 -6.62 -3.58 18.54
N TYR A 197 -6.63 -2.48 17.82
CA TYR A 197 -6.92 -1.14 18.33
C TYR A 197 -8.10 -0.52 17.57
N TRP A 198 -8.78 0.40 18.26
CA TRP A 198 -9.89 1.19 17.75
C TRP A 198 -9.54 2.68 17.88
N ILE A 199 -10.22 3.52 17.10
CA ILE A 199 -10.11 4.98 17.25
C ILE A 199 -11.03 5.39 18.41
N ALA A 200 -10.47 6.09 19.40
CA ALA A 200 -11.26 6.69 20.48
C ALA A 200 -11.87 8.01 20.04
N SER A 201 -11.06 8.91 19.47
CA SER A 201 -11.53 10.17 18.89
C SER A 201 -10.64 10.64 17.73
N VAL A 202 -11.27 11.35 16.78
CA VAL A 202 -10.57 12.09 15.72
C VAL A 202 -10.45 13.53 16.20
N ILE A 203 -9.22 14.01 16.44
CA ILE A 203 -8.99 15.39 16.87
C ILE A 203 -9.04 16.32 15.65
N THR A 204 -8.30 15.94 14.61
CA THR A 204 -8.19 16.62 13.31
C THR A 204 -8.00 15.52 12.26
N PRO A 205 -8.38 15.71 10.98
CA PRO A 205 -8.01 14.75 9.93
C PRO A 205 -6.50 14.46 9.97
N GLY A 206 -6.13 13.18 10.09
CA GLY A 206 -4.74 12.75 10.24
C GLY A 206 -4.23 12.65 11.67
N VAL A 207 -4.98 13.08 12.70
CA VAL A 207 -4.59 13.00 14.12
C VAL A 207 -5.67 12.32 14.97
N TYR A 208 -5.30 11.21 15.60
CA TYR A 208 -6.22 10.27 16.23
C TYR A 208 -5.78 9.92 17.65
N THR A 209 -6.73 9.62 18.53
CA THR A 209 -6.48 8.95 19.81
C THR A 209 -6.94 7.50 19.72
N LEU A 210 -6.28 6.60 20.46
CA LEU A 210 -6.52 5.16 20.38
C LEU A 210 -7.30 4.62 21.57
N ALA A 211 -8.07 3.56 21.36
CA ALA A 211 -8.70 2.76 22.40
C ALA A 211 -8.33 1.27 22.25
N ALA A 212 -8.26 0.55 23.38
CA ALA A 212 -8.01 -0.89 23.43
C ALA A 212 -9.29 -1.74 23.26
N THR A 213 -10.46 -1.09 23.29
CA THR A 213 -11.77 -1.70 23.08
C THR A 213 -12.60 -0.82 22.15
N PRO A 214 -13.63 -1.37 21.48
CA PRO A 214 -14.60 -0.55 20.74
C PRO A 214 -15.19 0.51 21.67
N GLU A 215 -15.17 1.78 21.25
CA GLU A 215 -15.70 2.93 22.01
C GLU A 215 -15.13 3.07 23.43
N GLY A 216 -13.93 2.53 23.67
CA GLY A 216 -13.25 2.58 24.96
C GLY A 216 -12.61 3.94 25.28
N PRO A 217 -12.12 4.11 26.52
CA PRO A 217 -11.34 5.29 26.88
C PRO A 217 -10.06 5.39 26.04
N ALA A 218 -9.62 6.63 25.79
CA ALA A 218 -8.38 6.89 25.10
C ALA A 218 -7.18 6.36 25.90
N ILE A 219 -6.29 5.65 25.23
CA ILE A 219 -5.02 5.16 25.76
C ILE A 219 -4.07 6.35 25.90
N THR A 220 -3.52 6.56 27.09
CA THR A 220 -2.44 7.52 27.30
C THR A 220 -1.11 6.89 26.88
N LEU A 221 -0.45 7.48 25.88
CA LEU A 221 0.89 7.07 25.47
C LEU A 221 1.92 7.63 26.44
N THR A 222 2.88 6.81 26.87
CA THR A 222 3.93 7.23 27.81
C THR A 222 5.28 7.50 27.13
N ASP A 223 5.41 7.11 25.87
CA ASP A 223 6.61 7.29 25.05
C ASP A 223 6.19 7.37 23.56
N THR A 224 7.07 7.85 22.69
CA THR A 224 6.86 7.92 21.24
C THR A 224 7.31 6.65 20.51
N GLY A 225 7.97 5.72 21.22
CA GLY A 225 8.53 4.50 20.65
C GLY A 225 9.79 4.77 19.83
N SER A 226 10.38 3.71 19.27
CA SER A 226 11.63 3.77 18.51
C SER A 226 11.53 3.00 17.21
N GLY A 227 12.35 3.36 16.21
CA GLY A 227 12.33 2.72 14.89
C GLY A 227 11.15 3.19 14.04
N THR A 228 10.72 2.34 13.10
CA THR A 228 9.61 2.67 12.21
C THR A 228 8.31 2.10 12.73
N ASN A 229 7.41 2.98 13.15
CA ASN A 229 6.06 2.65 13.59
C ASN A 229 5.09 2.67 12.41
N LEU A 230 4.31 1.60 12.26
CA LEU A 230 3.42 1.36 11.12
C LEU A 230 2.00 1.01 11.58
N VAL A 231 1.00 1.62 10.95
CA VAL A 231 -0.41 1.25 11.05
C VAL A 231 -0.74 0.24 9.96
N GLY A 232 -1.24 -0.92 10.37
CA GLY A 232 -1.29 -2.11 9.54
C GLY A 232 0.00 -2.93 9.67
N SER A 233 0.00 -4.12 9.07
CA SER A 233 1.16 -5.01 9.07
C SER A 233 1.45 -5.50 7.65
N VAL A 234 2.70 -5.39 7.26
CA VAL A 234 3.20 -6.09 6.06
C VAL A 234 3.30 -7.57 6.42
N PRO A 235 2.76 -8.49 5.59
CA PRO A 235 2.81 -9.93 5.86
C PRO A 235 4.24 -10.43 6.13
N GLU A 236 4.39 -11.31 7.12
CA GLU A 236 5.69 -11.80 7.56
C GLU A 236 6.45 -12.52 6.43
N GLY A 237 5.75 -13.26 5.57
CA GLY A 237 6.36 -13.94 4.43
C GLY A 237 7.08 -12.98 3.48
N ILE A 238 6.48 -11.79 3.23
CA ILE A 238 7.10 -10.76 2.39
C ILE A 238 8.30 -10.14 3.10
N ARG A 239 8.19 -9.83 4.39
CA ARG A 239 9.31 -9.31 5.19
C ARG A 239 10.49 -10.27 5.22
N ALA A 240 10.22 -11.56 5.44
CA ALA A 240 11.24 -12.61 5.43
C ALA A 240 11.90 -12.73 4.06
N TRP A 241 11.12 -12.69 2.98
CA TRP A 241 11.65 -12.69 1.62
C TRP A 241 12.58 -11.50 1.36
N ILE A 242 12.19 -10.27 1.76
CA ILE A 242 13.03 -9.07 1.60
C ILE A 242 14.36 -9.25 2.33
N LYS A 243 14.33 -9.71 3.59
CA LYS A 243 15.56 -9.94 4.37
C LYS A 243 16.52 -10.93 3.70
N ILE A 244 15.99 -12.07 3.24
CA ILE A 244 16.79 -13.11 2.57
C ILE A 244 17.38 -12.58 1.26
N ARG A 245 16.60 -11.81 0.49
CA ARG A 245 17.07 -11.20 -0.76
C ARG A 245 18.14 -10.15 -0.54
N VAL A 246 17.96 -9.29 0.47
CA VAL A 246 18.99 -8.33 0.88
C VAL A 246 20.27 -9.06 1.31
N GLY A 247 20.14 -10.16 2.07
CA GLY A 247 21.24 -11.06 2.42
C GLY A 247 22.02 -11.58 1.21
N SER A 248 21.30 -12.15 0.24
CA SER A 248 21.91 -12.65 -0.98
C SER A 248 22.57 -11.53 -1.80
N LEU A 249 21.91 -10.39 -1.99
CA LEU A 249 22.47 -9.26 -2.74
C LEU A 249 23.70 -8.67 -2.07
N TYR A 250 23.72 -8.60 -0.74
CA TYR A 250 24.86 -8.10 0.02
C TYR A 250 26.06 -9.04 -0.08
N GLN A 251 25.86 -10.36 0.00
CA GLN A 251 26.94 -11.35 -0.15
C GLN A 251 27.55 -11.33 -1.55
N HIS A 252 26.75 -11.13 -2.58
CA HIS A 252 27.20 -11.09 -3.98
C HIS A 252 27.49 -9.66 -4.47
N ARG A 253 27.70 -8.69 -3.58
CA ARG A 253 27.85 -7.27 -3.96
C ARG A 253 29.02 -7.01 -4.92
N GLU A 254 30.12 -7.74 -4.76
CA GLU A 254 31.31 -7.64 -5.63
C GLU A 254 31.09 -8.28 -7.00
N GLU A 255 30.37 -9.41 -7.05
CA GLU A 255 30.04 -10.09 -8.30
C GLU A 255 29.00 -9.32 -9.10
N MET A 256 28.01 -8.72 -8.44
CA MET A 256 26.97 -7.90 -9.09
C MET A 256 27.54 -6.61 -9.67
N ALA A 257 28.57 -6.02 -9.07
CA ALA A 257 29.28 -4.86 -9.62
C ALA A 257 30.04 -5.19 -10.91
N ALA A 258 30.40 -6.46 -11.13
CA ALA A 258 31.14 -6.91 -12.32
C ALA A 258 30.25 -7.24 -13.55
N PHE A 259 28.91 -7.32 -13.40
CA PHE A 259 28.00 -7.63 -14.51
C PHE A 259 27.41 -6.38 -15.18
N ASP A 260 28.02 -5.97 -16.30
CA ASP A 260 27.52 -4.95 -17.22
C ASP A 260 26.19 -5.41 -17.89
N LYS A 261 25.20 -4.50 -17.89
CA LYS A 261 23.96 -4.45 -18.71
C LYS A 261 22.87 -5.52 -18.60
N THR A 262 23.03 -6.64 -17.91
CA THR A 262 21.90 -7.55 -17.65
C THR A 262 22.05 -8.22 -16.29
N GLY A 263 22.00 -7.44 -15.22
CA GLY A 263 22.02 -7.90 -13.82
C GLY A 263 20.81 -8.77 -13.48
N LYS A 264 20.77 -10.01 -13.99
CA LYS A 264 19.82 -11.03 -13.56
C LYS A 264 20.18 -11.39 -12.14
N VAL A 265 19.43 -10.83 -11.19
CA VAL A 265 19.48 -11.30 -9.80
C VAL A 265 19.27 -12.81 -9.82
N MET A 266 20.16 -13.56 -9.16
CA MET A 266 20.08 -15.02 -9.17
C MET A 266 18.67 -15.44 -8.72
N PRO A 267 17.95 -16.26 -9.50
CA PRO A 267 16.65 -16.74 -9.06
C PRO A 267 16.86 -17.64 -7.85
N LEU A 268 16.09 -17.40 -6.79
CA LEU A 268 16.09 -18.25 -5.60
C LEU A 268 14.75 -19.00 -5.62
N PRO A 269 14.63 -20.10 -6.41
CA PRO A 269 13.33 -20.64 -6.81
C PRO A 269 12.46 -21.14 -5.65
N PHE A 270 13.04 -21.50 -4.51
CA PHE A 270 12.26 -21.84 -3.31
C PHE A 270 11.82 -20.59 -2.54
N MET A 271 12.70 -19.59 -2.41
CA MET A 271 12.40 -18.38 -1.67
C MET A 271 11.42 -17.49 -2.41
N ASP A 272 11.54 -17.39 -3.73
CA ASP A 272 10.61 -16.59 -4.55
C ASP A 272 9.16 -17.09 -4.43
N ARG A 273 8.95 -18.37 -4.08
CA ARG A 273 7.62 -18.91 -3.76
C ARG A 273 7.00 -18.38 -2.47
N LEU A 274 7.76 -17.74 -1.58
CA LEU A 274 7.20 -17.04 -0.43
C LEU A 274 6.29 -15.88 -0.86
N LEU A 275 6.48 -15.37 -2.09
CA LEU A 275 5.62 -14.35 -2.68
C LEU A 275 4.37 -14.92 -3.36
N ASP A 276 4.36 -16.21 -3.73
CA ASP A 276 3.26 -16.85 -4.48
C ASP A 276 1.88 -16.63 -3.84
N PRO A 277 1.68 -16.80 -2.52
CA PRO A 277 0.38 -16.57 -1.87
C PRO A 277 -0.11 -15.12 -1.98
N TYR A 278 0.80 -14.18 -2.23
CA TYR A 278 0.53 -12.75 -2.32
C TYR A 278 0.54 -12.27 -3.77
N THR A 279 0.68 -13.14 -4.76
CA THR A 279 0.54 -12.75 -6.17
C THR A 279 -0.92 -12.51 -6.49
N VAL A 280 -1.22 -11.37 -7.12
CA VAL A 280 -2.57 -11.11 -7.65
C VAL A 280 -2.69 -11.82 -8.99
N VAL A 281 -3.47 -12.91 -9.02
CA VAL A 281 -3.76 -13.64 -10.25
C VAL A 281 -4.78 -12.84 -11.06
N PHE A 282 -4.41 -12.52 -12.30
CA PHE A 282 -5.27 -11.89 -13.30
C PHE A 282 -5.76 -12.94 -14.30
#